data_AF-A0A973BI41-F1
#
_entry.id   AF-A0A973BI41-F1
#
_cell.length_a   1.000
_cell.length_b   1.000
_cell.length_c   1.000
_cell.angle_alpha   90.00
_cell.angle_beta   90.00
_cell.angle_gamma   90.00
#
_symmetry.space_group_name_H-M   'P 1'
#
loop_
_entity.id
_entity.type
_entity.pdbx_description
1 polymer ?
#
loop_
_entity_poly.entity_id
_entity_poly.type
_entity_poly.pdbx_seq_one_letter_code
_entity_poly.pdbx_strand_id
1 'polypeptide(L)' 'MSIFSGSALTNTGCLAFVSDLANNRIYSFSLNPDTGELVMIGITTSDSFLGPRHLILNRDESLLYTLNQRGSSA' A
#
# COMPACT_ATOMS: atom_id res chain seq x y z
N MET A 1 0.38 -17.40 3.17
CA MET A 1 -0.92 -16.98 2.59
C MET A 1 -1.01 -15.47 2.72
N SER A 2 -1.48 -14.75 1.72
CA SER A 2 -1.62 -13.28 1.76
C SER A 2 -2.98 -12.85 2.28
N ILE A 3 -3.03 -11.73 2.99
CA ILE A 3 -4.27 -11.08 3.42
C ILE A 3 -4.17 -9.61 3.04
N PHE A 4 -4.80 -9.25 1.93
CA PHE A 4 -4.85 -7.87 1.48
C PHE A 4 -5.92 -7.11 2.26
N SER A 5 -5.57 -5.93 2.80
CA SER A 5 -6.49 -5.21 3.69
C SER A 5 -6.64 -3.73 3.39
N GLY A 6 -5.63 -3.07 2.82
CA GLY A 6 -5.65 -1.65 2.55
C GLY A 6 -5.17 -1.35 1.14
N SER A 7 -5.71 -0.29 0.55
CA SER A 7 -5.26 0.21 -0.74
C SER A 7 -5.25 1.74 -0.78
N ALA A 8 -4.40 2.29 -1.64
CA ALA A 8 -4.38 3.71 -1.97
C ALA A 8 -4.05 3.87 -3.46
N LEU A 9 -4.63 4.89 -4.10
CA LEU A 9 -4.37 5.26 -5.48
C LEU A 9 -3.88 6.70 -5.52
N THR A 10 -2.95 7.01 -6.41
CA THR A 10 -2.62 8.41 -6.70
C THR A 10 -3.78 9.11 -7.40
N ASN A 11 -3.82 10.42 -7.34
CA ASN A 11 -4.88 11.28 -7.85
C ASN A 11 -4.92 11.25 -9.38
N THR A 12 -3.78 10.97 -10.01
CA THR A 12 -3.68 10.68 -11.45
C THR A 12 -4.20 9.29 -11.82
N GLY A 13 -4.38 8.40 -10.85
CA GLY A 13 -4.74 7.00 -11.09
C GLY A 13 -3.65 6.17 -11.74
N CYS A 14 -2.40 6.64 -11.79
CA CYS A 14 -1.31 5.91 -12.45
C CYS A 14 -0.57 4.95 -11.52
N LEU A 15 -0.71 5.10 -10.20
CA LEU A 15 -0.07 4.23 -9.21
C LEU A 15 -1.09 3.70 -8.21
N ALA A 16 -0.93 2.43 -7.85
CA ALA A 16 -1.73 1.76 -6.82
C ALA A 16 -0.83 1.09 -5.78
N PHE A 17 -1.23 1.20 -4.52
CA PHE A 17 -0.56 0.58 -3.39
C PHE A 17 -1.52 -0.37 -2.68
N VAL A 18 -1.05 -1.54 -2.28
CA VAL A 18 -1.86 -2.55 -1.58
C VAL A 18 -1.08 -3.15 -0.41
N SER A 19 -1.65 -3.11 0.79
CA SER A 19 -1.01 -3.72 1.96
C SER A 19 -1.35 -5.21 2.09
N ASP A 20 -0.36 -6.01 2.44
CA ASP A 20 -0.50 -7.42 2.80
C ASP A 20 -0.21 -7.59 4.29
N LEU A 21 -1.31 -7.69 5.04
CA LEU A 21 -1.33 -7.75 6.50
C LEU A 21 -0.62 -8.99 7.02
N ALA A 22 -0.76 -10.13 6.36
CA ALA A 22 -0.18 -11.39 6.82
C ALA A 22 1.34 -11.44 6.61
N ASN A 23 1.86 -10.72 5.62
CA ASN A 23 3.26 -10.77 5.22
C ASN A 23 4.02 -9.46 5.47
N ASN A 24 3.42 -8.51 6.21
CA ASN A 24 4.05 -7.24 6.61
C ASN A 24 4.73 -6.50 5.46
N ARG A 25 4.01 -6.32 4.35
CA ARG A 25 4.53 -5.65 3.15
C ARG A 25 3.47 -4.83 2.45
N ILE A 26 3.93 -3.89 1.63
CA ILE A 26 3.10 -3.11 0.72
C ILE A 26 3.57 -3.39 -0.70
N TYR A 27 2.64 -3.75 -1.57
CA TYR A 27 2.87 -3.89 -3.00
C TYR A 27 2.58 -2.57 -3.70
N SER A 28 3.41 -2.24 -4.68
CA SER A 28 3.25 -1.07 -5.55
C SER A 28 3.01 -1.54 -6.98
N PHE A 29 2.04 -0.95 -7.64
CA PHE A 29 1.65 -1.25 -9.01
C PHE A 29 1.59 0.04 -9.83
N SER A 30 1.99 -0.04 -11.10
CA SER A 30 1.51 0.92 -12.10
C SER A 30 0.12 0.50 -12.56
N LEU A 31 -0.79 1.46 -12.66
CA LEU A 31 -2.15 1.29 -13.13
C LEU A 31 -2.30 1.97 -14.49
N ASN A 32 -2.75 1.22 -15.48
CA ASN A 32 -3.21 1.80 -16.74
C ASN A 32 -4.64 2.35 -16.54
N PRO A 33 -4.88 3.67 -16.64
CA PRO A 33 -6.19 4.26 -16.37
C PRO A 33 -7.23 3.91 -17.44
N ASP A 34 -6.81 3.54 -18.64
CA ASP A 34 -7.71 3.22 -19.75
C ASP A 34 -8.17 1.75 -19.70
N THR A 35 -7.29 0.84 -19.26
CA THR A 35 -7.56 -0.61 -19.26
C THR A 35 -7.81 -1.20 -17.87
N GLY A 36 -7.43 -0.50 -16.80
CA GLY A 36 -7.45 -1.02 -15.43
C GLY A 36 -6.36 -2.04 -15.13
N GLU A 37 -5.41 -2.25 -16.05
CA GLU A 37 -4.34 -3.22 -15.87
C GLU A 37 -3.37 -2.78 -14.77
N LEU A 38 -3.04 -3.70 -13.86
CA LEU A 38 -2.07 -3.52 -12.80
C LEU A 38 -0.80 -4.31 -13.11
N VAL A 39 0.32 -3.60 -13.21
CA VAL A 39 1.65 -4.22 -13.31
C VAL A 39 2.41 -3.96 -12.02
N MET A 40 2.87 -5.02 -11.36
CA MET A 40 3.63 -4.88 -10.12
C MET A 40 4.99 -4.24 -10.42
N ILE A 41 5.26 -3.10 -9.77
CA ILE A 41 6.51 -2.34 -9.95
C ILE A 41 7.42 -2.41 -8.72
N GLY A 42 6.91 -2.87 -7.58
CA GLY A 42 7.74 -3.01 -6.39
C GLY A 42 7.05 -3.62 -5.19
N ILE A 43 7.87 -3.96 -4.20
CA ILE A 43 7.45 -4.42 -2.87
C ILE A 43 8.24 -3.64 -1.84
N THR A 44 7.56 -3.02 -0.89
CA THR A 44 8.16 -2.33 0.25
C THR A 44 7.94 -3.17 1.51
N THR A 45 9.03 -3.39 2.24
CA THR A 45 9.06 -4.11 3.52
C THR A 45 9.72 -3.26 4.59
N SER A 46 9.32 -3.43 5.83
CA SER A 46 9.94 -2.78 6.98
C SER A 46 9.71 -3.61 8.23
N ASP A 47 10.69 -3.66 9.13
CA ASP A 47 10.54 -4.29 10.45
C ASP A 47 9.49 -3.57 11.31
N SER A 48 9.19 -2.31 10.99
CA SER A 48 8.13 -1.53 11.64
C SER A 48 6.73 -1.88 11.13
N PHE A 49 6.59 -2.68 10.07
CA PHE A 49 5.29 -3.14 9.61
C PHE A 49 4.77 -4.26 10.49
N LEU A 50 3.71 -3.96 11.24
CA LEU A 50 3.06 -4.87 12.17
C LEU A 50 1.62 -5.08 11.73
N GLY A 51 1.45 -5.77 10.59
CA GLY A 51 0.17 -5.97 9.93
C GLY A 51 -0.39 -4.68 9.32
N PRO A 52 0.23 -4.11 8.28
CA PRO A 52 -0.23 -2.88 7.65
C PRO A 52 -1.64 -3.06 7.09
N ARG A 53 -2.60 -2.27 7.58
CA ARG A 53 -4.04 -2.50 7.37
C ARG A 53 -4.70 -1.44 6.51
N HIS A 54 -4.36 -0.18 6.71
CA HIS A 54 -4.93 0.95 5.97
C HIS A 54 -3.80 1.79 5.40
N LEU A 55 -3.99 2.26 4.16
CA LEU A 55 -3.05 3.10 3.44
C LEU A 55 -3.72 4.42 3.07
N ILE A 56 -3.02 5.54 3.23
CA ILE A 56 -3.45 6.85 2.73
C ILE A 56 -2.26 7.61 2.16
N LEU A 57 -2.45 8.28 1.04
CA LEU A 57 -1.49 9.27 0.54
C LEU A 57 -1.74 10.62 1.19
N ASN A 58 -0.70 11.41 1.39
CA ASN A 58 -0.85 12.83 1.70
C ASN A 58 -1.33 13.60 0.46
N ARG A 59 -1.66 14.89 0.67
CA ARG A 59 -2.27 15.74 -0.37
C ARG A 59 -1.44 15.90 -1.64
N ASP A 60 -0.11 15.96 -1.51
CA ASP A 60 0.81 16.08 -2.65
C ASP A 60 1.37 14.72 -3.12
N GLU A 61 0.92 13.63 -2.49
CA GLU A 61 1.25 12.24 -2.83
C GLU A 61 2.73 11.88 -2.70
N SER A 62 3.51 12.71 -2.00
CA SER A 62 4.93 12.45 -1.72
C SER A 62 5.14 11.42 -0.60
N LEU A 63 4.12 11.19 0.25
CA LEU A 63 4.18 10.28 1.38
C LEU A 63 2.97 9.34 1.40
N LEU A 64 3.26 8.05 1.61
CA LEU A 64 2.28 7.01 1.90
C LEU A 64 2.32 6.67 3.39
N TYR A 65 1.22 6.89 4.10
CA TYR A 65 1.06 6.48 5.49
C TYR A 65 0.37 5.12 5.56
N THR A 66 0.80 4.32 6.53
CA THR A 66 0.16 3.05 6.86
C THR A 66 -0.22 3.01 8.33
N LEU A 67 -1.40 2.44 8.63
CA LEU A 67 -1.82 2.10 9.98
C LEU A 67 -1.62 0.60 10.20
N ASN A 68 -0.81 0.26 11.19
CA ASN A 68 -0.56 -1.13 11.58
C ASN A 68 -1.68 -1.66 12.46
N GLN A 69 -2.13 -2.89 12.22
CA GLN A 69 -3.12 -3.57 13.06
C GLN A 69 -2.54 -3.93 14.43
N ARG A 70 -1.27 -4.30 14.48
CA ARG A 70 -0.58 -4.78 15.67
C ARG A 70 0.47 -3.79 16.20
N GLY A 71 0.52 -2.59 15.62
CA GLY A 71 1.37 -1.53 16.11
C GLY A 71 0.75 -0.91 17.35
N SER A 72 1.27 -1.25 18.53
CA SER A 72 1.05 -0.45 19.73
C SER A 72 1.83 0.85 19.58
N SER A 73 1.20 1.99 19.86
CA SER A 73 1.93 3.20 20.24
C SER A 73 2.61 2.90 21.58
N ALA A 74 3.94 2.83 21.56
CA ALA A 74 4.76 2.88 22.77
C ALA A 74 4.98 4.35 23.16
#